data_AF-A0A7U0K7G3-F1
#
_entry.id   AF-A0A7U0K7G3-F1
#
_cell.length_a   1.000
_cell.length_b   1.000
_cell.length_c   1.000
_cell.angle_alpha   90.00
_cell.angle_beta   90.00
_cell.angle_gamma   90.00
#
_symmetry.space_group_name_H-M   'P 1'
#
loop_
_entity.id
_entity.type
_entity.pdbx_description
1 polymer ?
#
loop_
_entity_poly.entity_id
_entity_poly.type
_entity_poly.pdbx_seq_one_letter_code
_entity_poly.pdbx_strand_id
1 'polypeptide(L)'
;MLNYHDNTRSMQTIRTNTAVVDSFPVHTQGREDTVEVRRMLCRRSPGHQHFIVTFKSDVERAEKISNSTSLVSPLAEVIVRNNKARFVLEEHHSDFNEKIESSILQYMNGKFTPPM
;
A
#
# COMPACT_ATOMS: atom_id res chain seq x y z
N MET A 1 5.41 17.65 0.30
CA MET A 1 6.10 16.69 1.20
C MET A 1 5.00 15.81 1.79
N LEU A 2 5.05 14.47 1.67
CA LEU A 2 4.05 13.61 2.30
C LEU A 2 4.26 13.70 3.81
N ASN A 3 3.27 14.18 4.54
CA ASN A 3 3.35 14.32 5.99
C ASN A 3 3.02 12.95 6.58
N TYR A 4 4.03 12.22 7.04
CA TYR A 4 3.86 10.88 7.64
C TYR A 4 3.15 10.92 9.00
N HIS A 5 2.80 12.12 9.49
CA HIS A 5 1.96 12.32 10.67
C HIS A 5 0.45 12.22 10.38
N ASP A 6 0.06 12.24 9.11
CA ASP A 6 -1.32 11.98 8.73
C ASP A 6 -1.46 10.49 8.37
N ASN A 7 -2.05 9.71 9.26
CA ASN A 7 -2.20 8.26 9.12
C ASN A 7 -3.41 7.90 8.25
N THR A 8 -3.93 8.87 7.49
CA THR A 8 -5.06 8.70 6.60
C THR A 8 -4.74 9.15 5.19
N ARG A 9 -5.43 8.57 4.21
CA ARG A 9 -5.33 8.92 2.79
C ARG A 9 -6.72 9.18 2.24
N SER A 10 -6.88 10.28 1.51
CA SER A 10 -8.16 10.55 0.85
C SER A 10 -8.47 9.49 -0.19
N MET A 11 -9.76 9.15 -0.34
CA MET A 11 -10.22 8.24 -1.40
C MET A 11 -9.81 8.71 -2.79
N GLN A 12 -9.79 10.03 -3.01
CA GLN A 12 -9.25 10.61 -4.24
C GLN A 12 -7.80 10.18 -4.48
N THR A 13 -6.93 10.23 -3.45
CA THR A 13 -5.54 9.76 -3.56
C THR A 13 -5.47 8.27 -3.87
N ILE A 14 -6.23 7.45 -3.12
CA ILE A 14 -6.27 6.01 -3.31
C ILE A 14 -6.71 5.66 -4.74
N ARG A 15 -7.72 6.34 -5.27
CA ARG A 15 -8.29 6.05 -6.60
C ARG A 15 -7.43 6.54 -7.75
N THR A 16 -6.94 7.77 -7.69
CA THR A 16 -6.32 8.42 -8.87
C THR A 16 -4.81 8.43 -8.83
N ASN A 17 -4.19 8.16 -7.69
CA ASN A 17 -2.75 8.22 -7.53
C ASN A 17 -2.14 6.93 -6.97
N THR A 18 -2.91 5.83 -6.93
CA THR A 18 -2.37 4.51 -6.62
C THR A 18 -2.82 3.45 -7.63
N ALA A 19 -2.08 2.36 -7.71
CA ALA A 19 -2.49 1.14 -8.42
C ALA A 19 -2.18 -0.08 -7.56
N VAL A 20 -3.10 -1.04 -7.49
CA VAL A 20 -2.89 -2.33 -6.83
C VAL A 20 -1.81 -3.09 -7.61
N VAL A 21 -0.77 -3.55 -6.91
CA VAL A 21 0.33 -4.33 -7.48
C VAL A 21 0.30 -5.78 -7.03
N ASP A 22 -0.28 -6.04 -5.86
CA ASP A 22 -0.55 -7.37 -5.34
C ASP A 22 -1.72 -7.33 -4.36
N SER A 23 -2.37 -8.46 -4.17
CA SER A 23 -3.45 -8.64 -3.22
C SER A 23 -3.49 -10.06 -2.69
N PHE A 24 -3.66 -10.22 -1.38
CA PHE A 24 -3.74 -11.55 -0.77
C PHE A 24 -4.81 -11.61 0.33
N PRO A 25 -5.52 -12.74 0.45
CA PRO A 25 -6.52 -12.92 1.49
C PRO A 25 -5.86 -13.04 2.85
N VAL A 26 -6.53 -12.52 3.87
CA VAL A 26 -6.13 -12.62 5.27
C VAL A 26 -7.32 -12.97 6.15
N HIS A 27 -7.01 -13.65 7.25
CA HIS A 27 -7.96 -14.03 8.28
C HIS A 27 -7.43 -13.45 9.59
N THR A 28 -8.00 -12.35 10.05
CA THR A 28 -7.59 -11.66 11.28
C THR A 28 -8.77 -11.52 12.22
N GLN A 29 -8.60 -11.88 13.49
CA GLN A 29 -9.56 -11.53 14.57
C GLN A 29 -11.03 -11.75 14.19
N GLY A 30 -11.35 -12.86 13.52
CA GLY A 30 -12.73 -13.19 13.09
C GLY A 30 -13.25 -12.47 11.84
N ARG A 31 -12.39 -11.75 11.12
CA ARG A 31 -12.68 -11.08 9.84
C ARG A 31 -11.88 -11.73 8.72
N GLU A 32 -12.59 -12.10 7.66
CA GLU A 32 -11.99 -12.42 6.36
C GLU A 32 -11.91 -11.12 5.55
N ASP A 33 -10.71 -10.80 5.07
CA ASP A 33 -10.49 -9.63 4.25
C ASP A 33 -9.40 -9.88 3.21
N THR A 34 -9.17 -8.90 2.34
CA THR A 34 -8.05 -8.90 1.40
C THR A 34 -7.15 -7.71 1.69
N VAL A 35 -5.87 -7.98 1.90
CA VAL A 35 -4.85 -6.93 1.92
C VAL A 35 -4.51 -6.58 0.47
N GLU A 36 -4.53 -5.29 0.16
CA GLU A 36 -4.10 -4.76 -1.12
C GLU A 36 -2.82 -3.95 -0.94
N VAL A 37 -1.78 -4.32 -1.69
CA VAL A 37 -0.53 -3.57 -1.78
C VAL A 37 -0.66 -2.62 -2.96
N ARG A 38 -0.66 -1.31 -2.70
CA ARG A 38 -0.92 -0.26 -3.68
C ARG A 38 0.30 0.61 -3.90
N ARG A 39 0.81 0.69 -5.12
CA ARG A 39 1.92 1.58 -5.49
C ARG A 39 1.42 2.99 -5.75
N MET A 40 2.09 4.01 -5.22
CA MET A 40 1.84 5.40 -5.61
C MET A 40 2.37 5.72 -7.02
N LEU A 41 1.51 6.29 -7.88
CA LEU A 41 1.81 6.59 -9.28
C LEU A 41 2.65 7.86 -9.47
N CYS A 42 2.59 8.81 -8.54
CA CYS A 42 3.40 10.03 -8.61
C CYS A 42 4.90 9.79 -8.36
N ARG A 43 5.31 8.61 -7.86
CA ARG A 43 6.71 8.25 -7.62
C ARG A 43 7.25 7.40 -8.77
N ARG A 44 7.75 8.07 -9.80
CA ARG A 44 8.28 7.41 -11.00
C ARG A 44 9.75 7.00 -10.92
N SER A 45 10.50 7.52 -9.94
CA SER A 45 11.93 7.19 -9.80
C SER A 45 12.09 5.70 -9.49
N PRO A 46 12.72 4.90 -10.36
CA PRO A 46 12.76 3.46 -10.20
C PRO A 46 13.36 3.03 -8.85
N GLY A 47 14.39 3.73 -8.36
CA GLY A 47 15.02 3.45 -7.06
C GLY A 47 14.32 4.05 -5.83
N HIS A 48 13.20 4.76 -6.02
CA HIS A 48 12.44 5.39 -4.93
C HIS A 48 10.93 5.23 -5.16
N GLN A 49 10.39 4.16 -4.59
CA GLN A 49 8.97 3.81 -4.70
C GLN A 49 8.28 3.96 -3.35
N HIS A 50 6.98 4.20 -3.37
CA HIS A 50 6.14 4.29 -2.18
C HIS A 50 4.91 3.42 -2.37
N PHE A 51 4.63 2.61 -1.37
CA PHE A 51 3.51 1.69 -1.33
C PHE A 51 2.64 2.01 -0.12
N ILE A 52 1.33 1.92 -0.34
CA ILE A 52 0.28 2.08 0.66
C ILE A 52 -0.41 0.71 0.74
N VAL A 53 -0.60 0.21 1.95
CA VAL A 53 -1.23 -1.09 2.19
C VAL A 53 -2.58 -0.84 2.85
N THR A 54 -3.65 -1.44 2.33
CA THR A 54 -5.02 -1.21 2.81
C THR A 54 -5.78 -2.53 2.87
N PHE A 55 -6.81 -2.63 3.72
CA PHE A 55 -7.85 -3.63 3.50
C PHE A 55 -8.75 -3.20 2.35
N LYS A 56 -9.09 -4.16 1.48
CA LYS A 56 -10.00 -3.94 0.35
C LYS A 56 -11.35 -3.40 0.83
N SER A 57 -11.90 -3.99 1.88
CA SER A 57 -13.21 -3.58 2.39
C SER A 57 -13.20 -2.18 3.06
N ASP A 58 -12.06 -1.71 3.56
CA ASP A 58 -11.93 -0.34 4.08
C ASP A 58 -11.97 0.68 2.93
N VAL A 59 -11.35 0.36 1.80
CA VAL A 59 -11.45 1.16 0.56
C VAL A 59 -12.89 1.15 0.04
N GLU A 60 -13.53 -0.02 -0.05
CA GLU A 60 -14.92 -0.14 -0.51
C GLU A 60 -15.90 0.61 0.42
N ARG A 61 -15.69 0.54 1.74
CA ARG A 61 -16.51 1.27 2.73
C ARG A 61 -16.35 2.79 2.55
N ALA A 62 -15.13 3.28 2.39
CA ALA A 62 -14.87 4.70 2.19
C ALA A 62 -15.49 5.20 0.86
N GLU A 63 -15.42 4.40 -0.19
CA GLU A 63 -16.06 4.69 -1.49
C GLU A 63 -17.59 4.83 -1.39
N LYS A 64 -18.24 3.96 -0.60
CA LYS A 64 -19.69 4.00 -0.35
C LYS A 64 -20.14 5.25 0.42
N ILE A 65 -19.33 5.74 1.36
CA ILE A 65 -19.67 6.91 2.18
C ILE A 65 -19.57 8.20 1.36
N SER A 66 -18.44 8.38 0.66
CA SER A 66 -18.18 9.55 -0.18
C SER A 66 -16.94 9.31 -1.03
N ASN A 67 -17.12 9.37 -2.35
CA ASN A 67 -16.05 9.10 -3.31
C ASN A 67 -14.89 10.12 -3.22
N SER A 68 -15.14 11.33 -2.71
CA SER A 68 -14.16 12.44 -2.75
C SER A 68 -13.67 12.89 -1.39
N THR A 69 -14.49 12.78 -0.33
CA THR A 69 -14.18 13.33 1.00
C THR A 69 -13.87 12.26 2.05
N SER A 70 -14.15 10.98 1.77
CA SER A 70 -13.82 9.91 2.69
C SER A 70 -12.31 9.70 2.80
N LEU A 71 -11.89 9.27 3.98
CA LEU A 71 -10.52 8.92 4.31
C LEU A 71 -10.40 7.41 4.51
N VAL A 72 -9.27 6.85 4.10
CA VAL A 72 -8.86 5.47 4.34
C VAL A 72 -7.62 5.50 5.22
N SER A 73 -7.64 4.76 6.32
CA SER A 73 -6.44 4.54 7.15
C SER A 73 -5.65 3.37 6.57
N PRO A 74 -4.42 3.57 6.08
CA PRO A 74 -3.58 2.47 5.64
C PRO A 74 -3.20 1.56 6.81
N LEU A 75 -3.05 0.27 6.54
CA LEU A 75 -2.49 -0.72 7.46
C LEU A 75 -0.99 -0.48 7.66
N ALA A 76 -0.32 -0.20 6.53
CA ALA A 76 1.09 0.09 6.49
C ALA A 76 1.41 1.01 5.32
N GLU A 77 2.52 1.73 5.43
CA GLU A 77 3.16 2.40 4.31
C GLU A 77 4.61 1.95 4.20
N VAL A 78 5.05 1.64 3.00
CA VAL A 78 6.37 1.10 2.73
C VAL A 78 7.07 1.93 1.67
N ILE A 79 8.24 2.44 2.01
CA ILE A 79 9.12 3.13 1.06
C ILE A 79 10.20 2.16 0.64
N VAL A 80 10.40 2.01 -0.67
CA VAL A 80 11.56 1.29 -1.22
C VAL A 80 12.60 2.32 -1.65
N ARG A 81 13.82 2.18 -1.12
CA ARG A 81 15.00 2.94 -1.54
C ARG A 81 16.16 2.00 -1.78
N ASN A 82 16.81 2.10 -2.94
CA ASN A 82 17.97 1.26 -3.30
C ASN A 82 17.69 -0.24 -3.06
N ASN A 83 16.52 -0.72 -3.50
CA ASN A 83 16.03 -2.08 -3.32
C ASN A 83 15.85 -2.54 -1.87
N LYS A 84 15.83 -1.63 -0.90
CA LYS A 84 15.50 -1.90 0.50
C LYS A 84 14.12 -1.36 0.82
N ALA A 85 13.21 -2.22 1.26
CA ALA A 85 11.91 -1.84 1.77
C ALA A 85 12.05 -1.32 3.22
N ARG A 86 11.31 -0.27 3.56
CA ARG A 86 11.22 0.28 4.91
C ARG A 86 9.79 0.68 5.21
N PHE A 87 9.22 0.10 6.26
CA PHE A 87 7.94 0.50 6.82
C PHE A 87 8.08 1.89 7.47
N VAL A 88 7.20 2.81 7.10
CA VAL A 88 7.17 4.19 7.60
C VAL A 88 5.87 4.54 8.32
N LEU A 89 4.84 3.72 8.12
CA LEU A 89 3.63 3.64 8.93
C LEU A 89 3.35 2.15 9.15
N GLU A 90 3.08 1.77 10.38
CA GLU A 90 2.68 0.42 10.76
C GLU A 90 1.72 0.57 11.93
N GLU A 91 0.42 0.65 11.63
CA GLU A 91 -0.55 0.95 12.69
C GLU A 91 -0.82 -0.28 13.54
N HIS A 92 -1.02 -1.49 13.00
CA HIS A 92 -1.52 -2.58 13.87
C HIS A 92 -1.26 -4.05 13.53
N HIS A 93 -0.50 -4.45 12.50
CA HIS A 93 -0.40 -5.89 12.16
C HIS A 93 0.96 -6.33 11.61
N SER A 94 1.84 -6.83 12.50
CA SER A 94 3.08 -7.53 12.11
C SER A 94 2.83 -8.79 11.27
N ASP A 95 1.62 -9.36 11.37
CA ASP A 95 1.25 -10.67 10.81
C ASP A 95 1.30 -10.72 9.27
N PHE A 96 1.34 -9.56 8.61
CA PHE A 96 1.38 -9.46 7.15
C PHE A 96 2.67 -8.85 6.61
N ASN A 97 3.58 -8.40 7.47
CA ASN A 97 4.76 -7.66 7.02
C ASN A 97 5.61 -8.46 6.03
N GLU A 98 5.85 -9.74 6.32
CA GLU A 98 6.60 -10.62 5.42
C GLU A 98 5.93 -10.76 4.05
N LYS A 99 4.60 -10.91 4.02
CA LYS A 99 3.83 -11.01 2.77
C LYS A 99 3.83 -9.69 2.01
N ILE A 100 3.66 -8.56 2.71
CA ILE A 100 3.72 -7.21 2.13
C ILE A 100 5.10 -6.97 1.52
N GLU A 101 6.16 -7.24 2.27
CA GLU A 101 7.54 -7.07 1.79
C GLU A 101 7.82 -7.96 0.59
N SER A 102 7.44 -9.23 0.64
CA SER A 102 7.56 -10.16 -0.48
C SER A 102 6.82 -9.66 -1.73
N SER A 103 5.58 -9.19 -1.58
CA SER A 103 4.77 -8.61 -2.67
C SER A 103 5.49 -7.43 -3.32
N ILE A 104 6.03 -6.53 -2.49
CA ILE A 104 6.75 -5.34 -2.95
C ILE A 104 8.04 -5.74 -3.67
N LEU A 105 8.86 -6.61 -3.08
CA LEU A 105 10.13 -7.04 -3.68
C LEU A 105 9.91 -7.80 -4.99
N GLN A 106 8.89 -8.67 -5.07
CA GLN A 106 8.52 -9.34 -6.32
C GLN A 106 8.11 -8.33 -7.40
N TYR A 107 7.27 -7.35 -7.06
CA TYR A 107 6.90 -6.29 -7.98
C TYR A 107 8.11 -5.48 -8.48
N MET A 108 9.01 -5.12 -7.56
CA MET A 108 10.24 -4.39 -7.88
C MET A 108 11.15 -5.22 -8.80
N ASN A 109 11.36 -6.50 -8.49
CA ASN A 109 12.21 -7.40 -9.29
C ASN A 109 11.61 -7.73 -10.67
N GLY A 110 10.29 -7.88 -10.77
CA GLY A 110 9.61 -8.14 -12.05
C GLY A 110 9.58 -6.93 -13.01
N LYS A 111 9.84 -5.72 -12.52
CA LYS A 111 10.02 -4.50 -13.33
C LYS A 111 11.48 -4.10 -13.49
N PHE A 112 12.37 -4.67 -12.68
CA PHE A 112 13.82 -4.51 -12.71
C PHE A 112 14.50 -5.86 -12.91
N THR A 113 14.29 -6.48 -14.06
CA THR A 113 15.40 -7.22 -14.65
C THR A 113 16.39 -6.16 -15.15
N PRO A 114 17.58 -5.97 -14.55
CA PRO A 114 18.62 -5.23 -15.23
C PRO A 114 18.89 -5.94 -16.56
N PRO A 115 19.06 -5.23 -17.67
CA PRO A 115 19.53 -5.87 -18.89
C PRO A 115 20.86 -6.57 -18.56
N MET A 116 20.96 -7.85 -18.94
CA MET A 116 22.23 -8.56 -19.00
C MET A 116 23.19 -7.86 -19.95
#